data_AF-A0A9W8NWF8-F1
#
_entry.id   AF-A0A9W8NWF8-F1
#
_cell.length_a   1.000
_cell.length_b   1.000
_cell.length_c   1.000
_cell.angle_alpha   90.00
_cell.angle_beta   90.00
_cell.angle_gamma   90.00
#
_symmetry.space_group_name_H-M   'P 1'
#
loop_
_entity.id
_entity.type
_entity.pdbx_description
1 polymer ?
#
loop_
_entity_poly.entity_id
_entity_poly.type
_entity_poly.pdbx_seq_one_letter_code
_entity_poly.pdbx_strand_id
1 'polypeptide(L)'
;MSNLFALRNYARKSPSALPQSILFSSSPRSLTIYDSYPKSIFHFLVLPRVEAGSSVGIDDLESLKTLFAHGRESAQHVLNALNEDAQEVKREIEQEMQERYGFKWPIWIGFHGAPSMHHLHLHVLSSDLCSERLKNKKHYNSFNPKLGFFLHIDDVLSWFDSEPSYYHEMIKLDQKAYEKLLKEDLLCWKCEAPMKNIPNLKAHLQEEWDKVSKREKVKAERKRKLEEKQTTESERIEKKVKLDD
;
A
#
# COMPACT_ATOMS: atom_id res chain seq x y z
N MET A 1 25.00 13.55 3.09
CA MET A 1 23.74 13.80 2.36
C MET A 1 22.59 13.67 3.34
N SER A 2 21.61 14.59 3.32
CA SER A 2 20.43 14.47 4.18
C SER A 2 19.68 13.18 3.86
N ASN A 3 19.31 12.41 4.90
CA ASN A 3 18.51 11.18 4.76
C ASN A 3 17.15 11.45 4.08
N LEU A 4 16.67 12.70 4.08
CA LEU A 4 15.39 13.08 3.50
C LEU A 4 15.34 12.85 1.98
N PHE A 5 16.46 12.96 1.26
CA PHE A 5 16.52 12.79 -0.20
C PHE A 5 16.91 11.37 -0.66
N ALA A 6 16.92 10.39 0.24
CA ALA A 6 17.34 9.03 -0.11
C ALA A 6 16.48 8.42 -1.24
N LEU A 7 15.16 8.66 -1.23
CA LEU A 7 14.25 8.16 -2.27
C LEU A 7 14.54 8.79 -3.64
N ARG A 8 14.78 10.12 -3.68
CA ARG A 8 15.23 10.82 -4.91
C ARG A 8 16.51 10.19 -5.46
N ASN A 9 17.46 9.86 -4.59
CA ASN A 9 18.71 9.22 -5.01
C ASN A 9 18.50 7.83 -5.60
N TYR A 10 17.52 7.06 -5.12
CA TYR A 10 17.15 5.78 -5.73
C TYR A 10 16.51 5.99 -7.11
N ALA A 11 15.53 6.88 -7.23
CA ALA A 11 14.81 7.13 -8.48
C ALA A 11 15.71 7.62 -9.63
N ARG A 12 16.83 8.27 -9.32
CA ARG A 12 17.84 8.72 -10.31
C ARG A 12 18.79 7.63 -10.77
N LYS A 13 18.91 6.51 -10.06
CA LYS A 13 19.82 5.42 -10.44
C LYS A 13 19.20 4.57 -11.54
N SER A 14 20.07 3.93 -12.33
CA SER A 14 19.65 2.78 -13.14
C SER A 14 19.13 1.68 -12.20
N PRO A 15 18.03 0.97 -12.54
CA PRO A 15 17.55 -0.16 -11.75
C PRO A 15 18.67 -1.18 -11.47
N SER A 16 19.51 -1.48 -12.46
CA SER A 16 20.64 -2.42 -12.34
C SER A 16 21.73 -1.99 -11.34
N ALA A 17 21.74 -0.72 -10.91
CA ALA A 17 22.69 -0.21 -9.92
C ALA A 17 22.15 -0.28 -8.47
N LEU A 18 20.90 -0.71 -8.28
CA LEU A 18 20.30 -0.90 -6.97
C LEU A 18 20.45 -2.36 -6.51
N PRO A 19 20.82 -2.61 -5.25
CA PRO A 19 20.80 -3.95 -4.68
C PRO A 19 19.39 -4.57 -4.75
N GLN A 20 19.31 -5.89 -4.95
CA GLN A 20 18.04 -6.65 -4.91
C GLN A 20 17.35 -6.59 -3.53
N SER A 21 18.10 -6.30 -2.47
CA SER A 21 17.53 -6.04 -1.13
C SER A 21 16.79 -4.71 -1.03
N ILE A 22 16.92 -3.84 -2.03
CA ILE A 22 16.24 -2.54 -2.11
C ILE A 22 15.22 -2.56 -3.24
N LEU A 23 15.62 -2.98 -4.44
CA LEU A 23 14.77 -2.98 -5.62
C LEU A 23 13.90 -4.23 -5.68
N PHE A 24 12.58 -4.04 -5.71
CA PHE A 24 11.62 -5.11 -5.94
C PHE A 24 11.36 -5.29 -7.45
N SER A 25 10.97 -4.22 -8.13
CA SER A 25 10.70 -4.20 -9.57
C SER A 25 10.93 -2.81 -10.15
N SER A 26 10.98 -2.70 -11.48
CA SER A 26 11.13 -1.41 -12.16
C SER A 26 10.40 -1.41 -13.50
N SER A 27 9.85 -0.26 -13.86
CA SER A 27 9.34 0.05 -15.19
C SER A 27 10.14 1.22 -15.80
N PRO A 28 9.91 1.61 -17.07
CA PRO A 28 10.46 2.85 -17.60
C PRO A 28 10.06 4.08 -16.76
N ARG A 29 8.84 4.06 -16.16
CA ARG A 29 8.22 5.20 -15.48
C ARG A 29 8.44 5.21 -13.96
N SER A 30 8.70 4.06 -13.34
CA SER A 30 8.83 3.98 -11.88
C SER A 30 9.86 2.95 -11.40
N LEU A 31 10.23 3.05 -10.12
CA LEU A 31 10.92 2.01 -9.35
C LEU A 31 10.03 1.59 -8.19
N THR A 32 9.85 0.29 -7.99
CA THR A 32 9.28 -0.25 -6.75
C THR A 32 10.40 -0.73 -5.85
N ILE A 33 10.44 -0.21 -4.63
CA ILE A 33 11.42 -0.61 -3.62
C ILE A 33 10.75 -1.17 -2.36
N TYR A 34 11.48 -2.01 -1.63
CA TYR A 34 11.11 -2.38 -0.27
C TYR A 34 11.26 -1.18 0.67
N ASP A 35 10.24 -0.89 1.50
CA ASP A 35 10.40 0.11 2.56
C ASP A 35 11.42 -0.42 3.58
N SER A 36 12.49 0.33 3.86
CA SER A 36 13.54 -0.08 4.80
C SER A 36 13.07 -0.11 6.26
N TYR A 37 11.91 0.49 6.54
CA TYR A 37 11.26 0.58 7.84
C TYR A 37 9.78 0.19 7.72
N PRO A 38 9.45 -1.03 7.27
CA PRO A 38 8.09 -1.42 6.91
C PRO A 38 7.13 -1.27 8.09
N LYS A 39 5.91 -0.73 7.91
CA LYS A 39 4.96 -0.53 9.02
C LYS A 39 3.96 -1.67 9.20
N SER A 40 4.00 -2.65 8.31
CA SER A 40 3.16 -3.83 8.19
C SER A 40 4.01 -5.00 7.66
N ILE A 41 3.43 -6.19 7.56
CA ILE A 41 4.10 -7.39 7.02
C ILE A 41 4.64 -7.14 5.61
N PHE A 42 3.83 -6.54 4.73
CA PHE A 42 4.24 -6.11 3.39
C PHE A 42 4.20 -4.59 3.33
N HIS A 43 5.30 -3.96 2.93
CA HIS A 43 5.35 -2.51 2.72
C HIS A 43 6.38 -2.13 1.66
N PHE A 44 5.90 -1.53 0.58
CA PHE A 44 6.66 -1.13 -0.58
C PHE A 44 6.41 0.35 -0.88
N LEU A 45 7.34 0.96 -1.61
CA LEU A 45 7.23 2.30 -2.14
C LEU A 45 7.38 2.26 -3.66
N VAL A 46 6.41 2.80 -4.38
CA VAL A 46 6.51 3.04 -5.83
C VAL A 46 6.95 4.48 -6.05
N LEU A 47 8.10 4.66 -6.70
CA LEU A 47 8.78 5.94 -6.90
C LEU A 47 8.73 6.33 -8.38
N PRO A 48 8.16 7.49 -8.75
CA PRO A 48 8.16 7.93 -10.13
C PRO A 48 9.57 8.31 -10.58
N ARG A 49 9.90 8.03 -11.84
CA ARG A 49 11.13 8.44 -12.49
C ARG A 49 10.84 9.58 -13.45
N VAL A 50 11.88 10.37 -13.75
CA VAL A 50 11.77 11.38 -14.80
C VAL A 50 11.79 10.67 -16.15
N GLU A 51 10.66 10.72 -16.86
CA GLU A 51 10.53 10.16 -18.19
C GLU A 51 11.25 11.03 -19.22
N ALA A 52 11.93 10.40 -20.18
CA ALA A 52 12.64 11.12 -21.23
C ALA A 52 11.65 11.89 -22.12
N GLY A 53 11.84 13.20 -22.24
CA GLY A 53 10.96 14.07 -23.03
C GLY A 53 9.69 14.54 -22.30
N SER A 54 9.48 14.14 -21.04
CA SER A 54 8.39 14.67 -20.21
C SER A 54 8.68 16.12 -19.80
N SER A 55 7.61 16.92 -19.67
CA SER A 55 7.70 18.25 -19.05
C SER A 55 7.87 18.19 -17.54
N VAL A 56 7.57 17.04 -16.92
CA VAL A 56 7.69 16.81 -15.47
C VAL A 56 9.16 16.58 -15.12
N GLY A 57 9.74 17.52 -14.38
CA GLY A 57 11.09 17.46 -13.86
C GLY A 57 11.20 16.75 -12.51
N ILE A 58 12.43 16.62 -12.02
CA ILE A 58 12.72 15.98 -10.73
C ILE A 58 12.18 16.77 -9.52
N ASP A 59 12.02 18.08 -9.67
CA ASP A 59 11.52 18.98 -8.63
C ASP A 59 9.99 18.94 -8.54
N ASP A 60 9.31 18.65 -9.65
CA ASP A 60 7.85 18.43 -9.67
C ASP A 60 7.50 17.14 -8.92
N LEU A 61 8.39 16.13 -8.99
CA LEU A 61 8.30 14.87 -8.27
C LEU A 61 8.79 14.94 -6.82
N GLU A 62 8.86 16.12 -6.20
CA GLU A 62 9.23 16.31 -4.80
C GLU A 62 8.16 15.77 -3.84
N SER A 63 6.89 15.99 -4.16
CA SER A 63 5.71 15.58 -3.36
C SER A 63 4.45 15.59 -4.22
N LEU A 64 3.33 15.14 -3.67
CA LEU A 64 2.04 15.20 -4.37
C LEU A 64 1.62 16.65 -4.67
N LYS A 65 1.94 17.58 -3.75
CA LYS A 65 1.65 19.01 -3.89
C LYS A 65 2.42 19.67 -5.03
N THR A 66 3.72 19.39 -5.16
CA THR A 66 4.55 19.94 -6.24
C THR A 66 4.11 19.38 -7.59
N LEU A 67 3.72 18.10 -7.65
CA LEU A 67 3.21 17.49 -8.87
C LEU A 67 1.91 18.16 -9.33
N PHE A 68 0.96 18.40 -8.41
CA PHE A 68 -0.26 19.14 -8.75
C PHE A 68 0.00 20.59 -9.17
N ALA A 69 1.00 21.24 -8.57
CA ALA A 69 1.38 22.61 -8.94
C ALA A 69 1.97 22.71 -10.36
N HIS A 70 2.60 21.65 -10.87
CA HIS A 70 3.11 21.59 -12.25
C HIS A 70 1.97 21.63 -13.28
N GLY A 71 0.90 20.87 -13.04
CA GLY A 71 -0.29 20.92 -13.88
C GLY A 71 -1.17 19.68 -13.76
N ARG A 72 -2.48 19.89 -13.92
CA ARG A 72 -3.52 18.84 -13.76
C ARG A 72 -3.28 17.64 -14.67
N GLU A 73 -3.06 17.86 -15.96
CA GLU A 73 -2.88 16.78 -16.94
C GLU A 73 -1.63 15.94 -16.65
N SER A 74 -0.49 16.60 -16.43
CA SER A 74 0.76 15.92 -16.08
C SER A 74 0.66 15.17 -14.75
N ALA A 75 0.00 15.76 -13.74
CA ALA A 75 -0.25 15.09 -12.47
C ALA A 75 -1.10 13.82 -12.67
N GLN A 76 -2.18 13.90 -13.45
CA GLN A 76 -3.03 12.75 -13.76
C GLN A 76 -2.25 11.65 -14.46
N HIS A 77 -1.41 12.00 -15.44
CA HIS A 77 -0.58 11.05 -16.16
C HIS A 77 0.38 10.29 -15.23
N VAL A 78 1.14 11.01 -14.39
CA VAL A 78 2.08 10.41 -13.43
C VAL A 78 1.35 9.53 -12.40
N LEU A 79 0.21 9.99 -11.88
CA LEU A 79 -0.54 9.25 -10.85
C LEU A 79 -1.19 7.98 -11.41
N ASN A 80 -1.68 7.99 -12.66
CA ASN A 80 -2.16 6.79 -13.34
C ASN A 80 -1.02 5.77 -13.54
N ALA A 81 0.15 6.23 -13.99
CA ALA A 81 1.32 5.38 -14.14
C ALA A 81 1.76 4.72 -12.82
N LEU A 82 1.78 5.50 -11.73
CA LEU A 82 2.08 4.97 -10.39
C LEU A 82 1.01 3.98 -9.92
N ASN A 83 -0.27 4.23 -10.19
CA ASN A 83 -1.34 3.31 -9.81
C ASN A 83 -1.23 1.98 -10.56
N GLU A 84 -0.99 2.01 -11.87
CA GLU A 84 -0.78 0.79 -12.68
C GLU A 84 0.34 -0.08 -12.09
N ASP A 85 1.50 0.53 -11.81
CA ASP A 85 2.64 -0.17 -11.22
C ASP A 85 2.33 -0.64 -9.78
N ALA A 86 1.57 0.12 -8.99
CA ALA A 86 1.12 -0.29 -7.66
C ALA A 86 0.11 -1.45 -7.69
N GLN A 87 -0.75 -1.55 -8.70
CA GLN A 87 -1.65 -2.71 -8.85
C GLN A 87 -0.89 -3.98 -9.21
N GLU A 88 0.23 -3.89 -9.93
CA GLU A 88 1.16 -5.02 -10.13
C GLU A 88 1.75 -5.48 -8.79
N VAL A 89 2.28 -4.54 -8.00
CA VAL A 89 2.83 -4.84 -6.67
C VAL A 89 1.78 -5.45 -5.76
N LYS A 90 0.53 -4.97 -5.81
CA LYS A 90 -0.59 -5.55 -5.06
C LYS A 90 -0.83 -7.01 -5.46
N ARG A 91 -0.80 -7.35 -6.75
CA ARG A 91 -0.98 -8.73 -7.22
C ARG A 91 0.11 -9.66 -6.71
N GLU A 92 1.36 -9.21 -6.76
CA GLU A 92 2.51 -9.94 -6.20
C GLU A 92 2.39 -10.16 -4.69
N ILE A 93 2.02 -9.10 -3.93
CA ILE A 93 1.76 -9.24 -2.49
C ILE A 93 0.63 -10.24 -2.24
N GLU A 94 -0.46 -10.16 -2.98
CA GLU A 94 -1.59 -11.08 -2.82
C GLU A 94 -1.23 -12.54 -3.12
N GLN A 95 -0.34 -12.77 -4.08
CA GLN A 95 0.21 -14.10 -4.36
C GLN A 95 1.04 -14.60 -3.17
N GLU A 96 1.99 -13.81 -2.70
CA GLU A 96 2.84 -14.10 -1.54
C GLU A 96 2.00 -14.30 -0.25
N MET A 97 0.92 -13.54 -0.07
CA MET A 97 -0.06 -13.74 1.00
C MET A 97 -0.70 -15.13 0.92
N GLN A 98 -1.14 -15.53 -0.28
CA GLN A 98 -1.76 -16.83 -0.51
C GLN A 98 -0.77 -17.97 -0.29
N GLU A 99 0.48 -17.83 -0.74
CA GLU A 99 1.54 -18.85 -0.62
C GLU A 99 2.00 -19.02 0.82
N ARG A 100 2.27 -17.93 1.55
CA ARG A 100 2.82 -18.00 2.91
C ARG A 100 1.79 -18.13 4.01
N TYR A 101 0.60 -17.56 3.82
CA TYR A 101 -0.41 -17.48 4.88
C TYR A 101 -1.67 -18.28 4.56
N GLY A 102 -1.89 -18.64 3.29
CA GLY A 102 -3.06 -19.40 2.85
C GLY A 102 -4.33 -18.58 2.65
N PHE A 103 -4.26 -17.26 2.82
CA PHE A 103 -5.37 -16.33 2.64
C PHE A 103 -4.85 -14.91 2.37
N LYS A 104 -5.70 -14.07 1.78
CA LYS A 104 -5.42 -12.67 1.50
C LYS A 104 -6.10 -11.77 2.54
N TRP A 105 -5.50 -10.61 2.82
CA TRP A 105 -6.10 -9.55 3.63
C TRP A 105 -5.91 -8.19 2.94
N PRO A 106 -6.62 -7.13 3.36
CA PRO A 106 -6.63 -5.88 2.63
C PRO A 106 -5.23 -5.27 2.47
N ILE A 107 -4.99 -4.69 1.29
CA ILE A 107 -3.81 -3.90 0.95
C ILE A 107 -4.28 -2.47 0.74
N TRP A 108 -3.56 -1.53 1.34
CA TRP A 108 -3.77 -0.11 1.17
C TRP A 108 -2.74 0.44 0.19
N ILE A 109 -3.21 1.33 -0.68
CA ILE A 109 -2.37 2.02 -1.66
C ILE A 109 -2.68 3.51 -1.52
N GLY A 110 -1.66 4.34 -1.31
CA GLY A 110 -1.89 5.75 -1.06
C GLY A 110 -0.66 6.56 -0.67
N PHE A 111 -0.87 7.86 -0.50
CA PHE A 111 0.15 8.84 -0.16
C PHE A 111 -0.03 9.33 1.28
N HIS A 112 1.04 9.83 1.88
CA HIS A 112 0.91 10.67 3.05
C HIS A 112 0.55 12.10 2.64
N GLY A 113 -0.47 12.70 3.28
CA GLY A 113 -0.84 14.10 3.07
C GLY A 113 0.27 15.10 3.44
N ALA A 114 1.16 14.72 4.36
CA ALA A 114 2.41 15.40 4.65
C ALA A 114 3.57 14.38 4.63
N PRO A 115 4.31 14.24 3.51
CA PRO A 115 5.37 13.23 3.40
C PRO A 115 6.56 13.53 4.31
N SER A 116 7.17 12.48 4.87
CA SER A 116 8.35 12.59 5.75
C SER A 116 9.68 12.56 5.00
N MET A 117 9.65 12.18 3.73
CA MET A 117 10.80 12.12 2.84
C MET A 117 10.53 12.92 1.57
N HIS A 118 11.59 13.47 1.03
CA HIS A 118 11.60 14.12 -0.27
C HIS A 118 11.54 13.07 -1.37
N HIS A 119 10.93 13.47 -2.48
CA HIS A 119 10.50 12.63 -3.60
C HIS A 119 9.14 11.96 -3.37
N LEU A 120 8.23 12.14 -4.30
CA LEU A 120 6.92 11.50 -4.34
C LEU A 120 7.08 9.98 -4.22
N HIS A 121 6.30 9.35 -3.35
CA HIS A 121 6.33 7.92 -3.13
C HIS A 121 4.93 7.42 -2.78
N LEU A 122 4.45 6.47 -3.57
CA LEU A 122 3.17 5.80 -3.33
C LEU A 122 3.41 4.59 -2.45
N HIS A 123 2.76 4.55 -1.28
CA HIS A 123 2.83 3.40 -0.39
C HIS A 123 1.95 2.28 -0.93
N VAL A 124 2.46 1.06 -0.92
CA VAL A 124 1.69 -0.17 -1.09
C VAL A 124 1.95 -1.05 0.13
N LEU A 125 0.96 -1.20 1.01
CA LEU A 125 1.16 -1.89 2.28
C LEU A 125 -0.03 -2.73 2.70
N SER A 126 0.25 -3.85 3.37
CA SER A 126 -0.79 -4.69 3.95
C SER A 126 -1.40 -4.06 5.22
N SER A 127 -2.71 -4.26 5.42
CA SER A 127 -3.50 -3.57 6.45
C SER A 127 -3.23 -4.01 7.90
N ASP A 128 -2.42 -5.04 8.12
CA ASP A 128 -2.17 -5.60 9.47
C ASP A 128 -1.49 -4.60 10.43
N LEU A 129 -0.63 -3.73 9.90
CA LEU A 129 0.24 -2.83 10.69
C LEU A 129 1.03 -3.56 11.80
N CYS A 130 1.31 -4.85 11.61
CA CYS A 130 2.06 -5.69 12.54
C CYS A 130 3.56 -5.63 12.20
N SER A 131 4.27 -4.66 12.77
CA SER A 131 5.71 -4.48 12.52
C SER A 131 6.50 -3.98 13.73
N GLU A 132 7.73 -4.46 13.85
CA GLU A 132 8.73 -3.94 14.80
C GLU A 132 9.19 -2.51 14.50
N ARG A 133 8.98 -2.01 13.27
CA ARG A 133 9.32 -0.64 12.86
C ARG A 133 8.17 0.35 13.09
N LEU A 134 7.00 -0.11 13.52
CA LEU A 134 5.91 0.74 14.01
C LEU A 134 6.21 1.20 15.45
N LYS A 135 6.97 2.30 15.60
CA LYS A 135 7.61 2.67 16.88
C LYS A 135 6.92 3.79 17.66
N ASN A 136 6.14 4.65 17.00
CA ASN A 136 5.60 5.85 17.64
C ASN A 136 4.21 6.20 17.09
N LYS A 137 3.51 7.10 17.79
CA LYS A 137 2.16 7.58 17.45
C LYS A 137 2.08 8.08 16.01
N LYS A 138 3.07 8.86 15.56
CA LYS A 138 3.11 9.39 14.20
C LYS A 138 3.16 8.28 13.15
N HIS A 139 3.97 7.23 13.36
CA HIS A 139 4.04 6.09 12.45
C HIS A 139 2.70 5.36 12.33
N TYR A 140 1.91 5.28 13.40
CA TYR A 140 0.61 4.62 13.33
C TYR A 140 -0.45 5.52 12.70
N ASN A 141 -0.59 6.74 13.22
CA ASN A 141 -1.59 7.68 12.77
C ASN A 141 -1.40 8.04 11.28
N SER A 142 -0.18 7.99 10.75
CA SER A 142 0.06 8.27 9.32
C SER A 142 -0.52 7.22 8.38
N PHE A 143 -0.77 6.00 8.85
CA PHE A 143 -1.35 4.90 8.06
C PHE A 143 -2.75 4.50 8.53
N ASN A 144 -3.31 5.15 9.55
CA ASN A 144 -4.67 4.87 9.97
C ASN A 144 -5.65 5.42 8.91
N PRO A 145 -6.37 4.56 8.15
CA PRO A 145 -7.20 4.99 7.03
C PRO A 145 -8.36 5.89 7.46
N LYS A 146 -8.78 5.83 8.74
CA LYS A 146 -9.90 6.64 9.26
C LYS A 146 -9.50 8.07 9.61
N LEU A 147 -8.21 8.37 9.65
CA LEU A 147 -7.70 9.65 10.15
C LEU A 147 -7.55 10.72 9.05
N GLY A 148 -7.62 10.32 7.78
CA GLY A 148 -7.47 11.21 6.63
C GLY A 148 -6.02 11.62 6.32
N PHE A 149 -5.04 11.22 7.13
CA PHE A 149 -3.62 11.49 6.81
C PHE A 149 -3.12 10.64 5.63
N PHE A 150 -3.59 9.40 5.55
CA PHE A 150 -3.32 8.49 4.44
C PHE A 150 -4.34 8.73 3.33
N LEU A 151 -3.87 9.28 2.21
CA LEU A 151 -4.68 9.60 1.04
C LEU A 151 -4.69 8.40 0.10
N HIS A 152 -5.78 7.64 0.09
CA HIS A 152 -5.90 6.48 -0.79
C HIS A 152 -5.79 6.90 -2.25
N ILE A 153 -5.10 6.09 -3.06
CA ILE A 153 -4.86 6.41 -4.48
C ILE A 153 -6.17 6.58 -5.24
N ASP A 154 -7.17 5.75 -4.96
CA ASP A 154 -8.48 5.82 -5.60
C ASP A 154 -9.18 7.16 -5.28
N ASP A 155 -9.08 7.63 -4.03
CA ASP A 155 -9.60 8.94 -3.65
C ASP A 155 -8.87 10.06 -4.39
N VAL A 156 -7.54 10.02 -4.43
CA VAL A 156 -6.71 11.03 -5.13
C VAL A 156 -7.03 11.07 -6.63
N LEU A 157 -7.21 9.91 -7.26
CA LEU A 157 -7.59 9.82 -8.67
C LEU A 157 -9.01 10.33 -8.91
N SER A 158 -9.95 10.09 -7.99
CA SER A 158 -11.32 10.60 -8.10
C SER A 158 -11.39 12.14 -8.13
N TRP A 159 -10.38 12.84 -7.60
CA TRP A 159 -10.36 14.31 -7.62
C TRP A 159 -10.34 14.85 -9.04
N PHE A 160 -9.75 14.14 -10.00
CA PHE A 160 -9.71 14.58 -11.40
C PHE A 160 -11.09 14.60 -12.06
N ASP A 161 -12.06 13.84 -11.56
CA ASP A 161 -13.43 13.79 -12.10
C ASP A 161 -14.42 14.63 -11.27
N SER A 162 -13.93 15.32 -10.24
CA SER A 162 -14.73 16.14 -9.34
C SER A 162 -14.99 17.55 -9.88
N GLU A 163 -15.95 18.24 -9.25
CA GLU A 163 -16.20 19.65 -9.51
C GLU A 163 -14.93 20.49 -9.31
N PRO A 164 -14.69 21.51 -10.15
CA PRO A 164 -13.46 22.30 -10.09
C PRO A 164 -13.16 22.86 -8.70
N SER A 165 -14.15 23.35 -7.95
CA SER A 165 -13.95 23.89 -6.60
C SER A 165 -13.44 22.84 -5.62
N TYR A 166 -13.95 21.61 -5.71
CA TYR A 166 -13.51 20.50 -4.86
C TYR A 166 -12.08 20.10 -5.22
N TYR A 167 -11.77 19.92 -6.50
CA TYR A 167 -10.40 19.65 -6.96
C TYR A 167 -9.40 20.67 -6.41
N HIS A 168 -9.69 21.97 -6.58
CA HIS A 168 -8.82 23.04 -6.10
C HIS A 168 -8.64 23.04 -4.58
N GLU A 169 -9.65 22.62 -3.81
CA GLU A 169 -9.52 22.49 -2.36
C GLU A 169 -8.60 21.33 -1.98
N MET A 170 -8.81 20.15 -2.57
CA MET A 170 -8.07 18.93 -2.22
C MET A 170 -6.57 19.06 -2.53
N ILE A 171 -6.21 19.69 -3.65
CA ILE A 171 -4.79 19.81 -4.07
C ILE A 171 -3.99 20.84 -3.25
N LYS A 172 -4.63 21.66 -2.41
CA LYS A 172 -3.90 22.60 -1.52
C LYS A 172 -2.90 21.87 -0.63
N LEU A 173 -3.27 20.65 -0.23
CA LEU A 173 -2.48 19.75 0.61
C LEU A 173 -1.78 20.51 1.74
N ASP A 174 -2.57 21.14 2.63
CA ASP A 174 -2.01 21.92 3.72
C ASP A 174 -1.26 21.01 4.70
N GLN A 175 0.06 21.04 4.59
CA GLN A 175 0.97 20.25 5.40
C GLN A 175 0.72 20.45 6.91
N LYS A 176 0.43 21.68 7.35
CA LYS A 176 0.18 21.95 8.77
C LYS A 176 -1.14 21.35 9.23
N ALA A 177 -2.15 21.30 8.36
CA ALA A 177 -3.42 20.63 8.66
C ALA A 177 -3.21 19.12 8.82
N TYR A 178 -2.50 18.48 7.89
CA TYR A 178 -2.18 17.05 7.99
C TYR A 178 -1.30 16.72 9.20
N GLU A 179 -0.29 17.52 9.51
CA GLU A 179 0.58 17.30 10.67
C GLU A 179 -0.16 17.34 12.02
N LYS A 180 -1.30 18.05 12.11
CA LYS A 180 -2.15 18.04 13.31
C LYS A 180 -2.81 16.69 13.52
N LEU A 181 -3.25 16.02 12.45
CA LEU A 181 -3.88 14.70 12.50
C LEU A 181 -2.96 13.66 13.18
N LEU A 182 -1.64 13.78 12.99
CA LEU A 182 -0.67 12.87 13.61
C LEU A 182 -0.61 12.96 15.15
N LYS A 183 -1.25 13.97 15.76
CA LYS A 183 -1.30 14.16 17.22
C LYS A 183 -2.55 13.57 17.87
N GLU A 184 -3.55 13.23 17.07
CA GLU A 184 -4.82 12.64 17.51
C GLU A 184 -4.62 11.37 18.35
N ASP A 185 -5.69 10.96 19.03
CA ASP A 185 -5.67 9.79 19.89
C ASP A 185 -5.42 8.49 19.11
N LEU A 186 -4.80 7.53 19.79
CA LEU A 186 -4.53 6.22 19.19
C LEU A 186 -5.80 5.39 19.23
N LEU A 187 -6.50 5.30 18.11
CA LEU A 187 -7.67 4.44 17.94
C LEU A 187 -7.34 3.29 17.00
N CYS A 188 -7.72 2.06 17.35
CA CYS A 188 -7.56 0.92 16.46
C CYS A 188 -8.33 1.15 15.15
N TRP A 189 -7.67 1.07 14.01
CA TRP A 189 -8.29 1.26 12.69
C TRP A 189 -9.45 0.29 12.43
N LYS A 190 -9.42 -0.91 13.04
CA LYS A 190 -10.41 -1.96 12.81
C LYS A 190 -11.63 -1.85 13.73
N CYS A 191 -11.41 -1.70 15.04
CA CYS A 191 -12.48 -1.74 16.04
C CYS A 191 -12.69 -0.42 16.80
N GLU A 192 -11.91 0.61 16.49
CA GLU A 192 -11.98 1.96 17.09
C GLU A 192 -11.69 2.02 18.59
N ALA A 193 -11.24 0.90 19.19
CA ALA A 193 -10.86 0.87 20.59
C ALA A 193 -9.68 1.83 20.86
N PRO A 194 -9.76 2.66 21.92
CA PRO A 194 -8.69 3.57 22.29
C PRO A 194 -7.50 2.81 22.88
N MET A 195 -6.28 3.26 22.55
CA MET A 195 -5.02 2.66 22.98
C MET A 195 -4.21 3.67 23.78
N LYS A 196 -3.76 3.24 24.96
CA LYS A 196 -2.99 4.09 25.87
C LYS A 196 -1.62 4.51 25.30
N ASN A 197 -0.97 3.62 24.56
CA ASN A 197 0.36 3.82 24.00
C ASN A 197 0.62 2.84 22.85
N ILE A 198 1.74 3.02 22.14
CA ILE A 198 2.13 2.17 21.01
C ILE A 198 2.36 0.70 21.40
N PRO A 199 3.01 0.34 22.52
CA PRO A 199 3.09 -1.06 22.94
C PRO A 199 1.72 -1.73 23.10
N ASN A 200 0.76 -1.07 23.75
CA ASN A 200 -0.61 -1.59 23.89
C ASN A 200 -1.30 -1.75 22.53
N LEU A 201 -1.15 -0.76 21.65
CA LEU A 201 -1.68 -0.83 20.29
C LEU A 201 -1.07 -1.98 19.48
N LYS A 202 0.26 -2.17 19.53
CA LYS A 202 0.94 -3.26 18.83
C LYS A 202 0.45 -4.62 19.32
N ALA A 203 0.33 -4.81 20.63
CA ALA A 203 -0.22 -6.04 21.21
C ALA A 203 -1.66 -6.28 20.70
N HIS A 204 -2.49 -5.23 20.69
CA HIS A 204 -3.85 -5.31 20.19
C HIS A 204 -3.92 -5.66 18.69
N LEU A 205 -3.10 -5.04 17.84
CA LEU A 205 -3.02 -5.34 16.41
C LEU A 205 -2.57 -6.79 16.18
N GLN A 206 -1.60 -7.28 16.96
CA GLN A 206 -1.16 -8.67 16.90
C GLN A 206 -2.28 -9.64 17.28
N GLU A 207 -3.02 -9.37 18.35
CA GLU A 207 -4.19 -10.19 18.72
C GLU A 207 -5.27 -10.20 17.63
N GLU A 208 -5.56 -9.04 17.03
CA GLU A 208 -6.50 -8.94 15.92
C GLU A 208 -6.04 -9.70 14.68
N TRP A 209 -4.74 -9.66 14.39
CA TRP A 209 -4.11 -10.42 13.31
C TRP A 209 -4.20 -11.94 13.57
N ASP A 210 -3.87 -12.39 14.78
CA ASP A 210 -3.90 -13.80 15.15
C ASP A 210 -5.33 -14.38 15.07
N LYS A 211 -6.33 -13.60 15.51
CA LYS A 211 -7.75 -13.95 15.37
C LYS A 211 -8.14 -14.13 13.91
N VAL A 212 -7.77 -13.18 13.04
CA VAL A 212 -8.06 -13.26 11.59
C VAL A 212 -7.35 -14.45 10.96
N SER A 213 -6.05 -14.60 11.21
CA SER A 213 -5.24 -15.69 10.67
C SER A 213 -5.80 -17.06 11.05
N LYS A 214 -6.15 -17.26 12.33
CA LYS A 214 -6.79 -18.50 12.79
C LYS A 214 -8.13 -18.74 12.08
N ARG A 215 -8.97 -17.72 11.97
CA ARG A 215 -10.29 -17.83 11.33
C ARG A 215 -10.17 -18.19 9.85
N GLU A 216 -9.29 -17.52 9.11
CA GLU A 216 -9.12 -17.74 7.67
C GLU A 216 -8.47 -19.10 7.38
N LYS A 217 -7.51 -19.56 8.20
CA LYS A 217 -6.95 -20.91 8.09
C LYS A 217 -8.01 -22.00 8.28
N VAL A 218 -8.88 -21.86 9.28
CA VAL A 218 -10.00 -22.80 9.49
C VAL A 218 -10.95 -22.79 8.29
N LYS A 219 -11.25 -21.61 7.74
CA LYS A 219 -12.10 -21.48 6.55
C LYS A 219 -11.47 -22.14 5.31
N ALA A 220 -10.18 -21.93 5.09
CA ALA A 220 -9.42 -22.54 3.99
C ALA A 220 -9.39 -24.07 4.10
N GLU A 221 -9.14 -24.61 5.29
CA GLU A 221 -9.16 -26.07 5.53
C GLU A 221 -10.55 -26.67 5.25
N ARG A 222 -11.62 -26.00 5.71
CA ARG A 222 -13.00 -26.44 5.43
C ARG A 222 -13.30 -26.45 3.93
N LYS A 223 -12.88 -25.41 3.20
CA LYS A 223 -13.05 -25.30 1.76
C LYS A 223 -12.31 -26.44 1.03
N ARG A 224 -11.05 -26.68 1.37
CA ARG A 224 -10.25 -27.78 0.80
C ARG A 224 -10.90 -29.14 1.00
N LYS A 225 -11.37 -29.44 2.23
CA LYS A 225 -12.08 -30.70 2.53
C LYS A 225 -13.39 -30.85 1.74
N LEU A 226 -14.08 -29.74 1.42
CA LEU A 226 -15.30 -29.78 0.62
C LEU A 226 -14.97 -30.05 -0.85
N GLU A 227 -13.95 -29.39 -1.40
CA GLU A 227 -13.46 -29.59 -2.76
C GLU A 227 -12.95 -31.03 -2.96
N GLU A 228 -12.14 -31.56 -2.04
CA GLU A 228 -11.67 -32.96 -2.06
C GLU A 228 -12.84 -33.96 -2.09
N LYS A 229 -13.89 -33.72 -1.31
CA LYS A 229 -15.10 -34.57 -1.31
C LYS A 229 -15.86 -34.49 -2.64
N GLN A 230 -16.00 -33.30 -3.20
CA GLN A 230 -16.67 -33.09 -4.49
C GLN A 230 -15.92 -33.75 -5.65
N THR A 231 -14.59 -33.63 -5.67
CA THR A 231 -13.74 -34.32 -6.65
C THR A 231 -13.86 -35.83 -6.51
N THR A 232 -13.75 -36.36 -5.29
CA THR A 232 -13.88 -37.80 -5.03
C THR A 232 -15.25 -38.35 -5.46
N GLU A 233 -16.33 -37.59 -5.24
CA GLU A 233 -17.68 -38.00 -5.66
C GLU A 233 -17.83 -37.95 -7.18
N SER A 234 -17.29 -36.92 -7.84
CA SER A 234 -17.31 -36.79 -9.30
C SER A 234 -16.55 -37.94 -9.98
N GLU A 235 -15.36 -38.29 -9.48
CA GLU A 235 -14.57 -39.44 -9.96
C GLU A 235 -15.28 -40.79 -9.77
N ARG A 236 -16.06 -40.94 -8.68
CA ARG A 236 -16.88 -42.14 -8.44
C ARG A 236 -18.02 -42.26 -9.44
N ILE A 237 -18.71 -41.15 -9.71
CA ILE A 237 -19.81 -41.11 -10.69
C ILE A 237 -19.28 -41.44 -12.09
N GLU A 238 -18.18 -40.82 -12.52
CA GLU A 238 -17.56 -41.11 -13.83
C GLU A 238 -17.14 -42.57 -14.00
N LYS A 239 -16.57 -43.19 -12.96
CA LYS A 239 -16.22 -44.62 -12.99
C LYS A 239 -17.45 -45.52 -13.13
N LYS A 240 -18.57 -45.15 -12.50
CA LYS A 240 -19.81 -45.93 -12.59
C LYS A 240 -20.41 -45.87 -13.99
N VAL A 241 -20.46 -44.69 -14.62
CA VAL A 241 -20.96 -44.53 -15.99
C VAL A 241 -20.13 -45.36 -16.98
N LYS A 242 -18.79 -45.37 -16.85
CA LYS A 242 -17.91 -46.16 -17.71
C LYS A 242 -17.99 -47.68 -17.54
N LEU A 243 -18.59 -48.18 -16.46
CA LEU A 243 -18.78 -49.61 -16.21
C LEU A 243 -20.14 -50.11 -16.72
N ASP A 244 -21.07 -49.19 -16.96
CA ASP A 244 -22.44 -49.47 -17.42
C ASP A 244 -22.59 -49.32 -18.96
N ASP A 245 -21.53 -48.88 -19.67
CA ASP A 245 -21.38 -48.84 -21.15
C ASP A 245 -20.52 -50.00 -21.67
#